data_AF-A0A8T1VD09-F1
#
_entry.id   AF-A0A8T1VD09-F1
#
_cell.length_a   1.000
_cell.length_b   1.000
_cell.length_c   1.000
_cell.angle_alpha   90.00
_cell.angle_beta   90.00
_cell.angle_gamma   90.00
#
_symmetry.space_group_name_H-M   'P 1'
#
loop_
_entity.id
_entity.type
_entity.pdbx_description
1 polymer ?
#
loop_
_entity_poly.entity_id
_entity_poly.type
_entity_poly.pdbx_seq_one_letter_code
_entity_poly.pdbx_strand_id
1 'polypeptide(L)'
;MHTFALPLVVLAGLATTTVAIANDLCSGPNARTVPPAGAIVVDATGAYNGSFLNVSAGVAHLDLKTKSEQTIFVLPGVYHEQVFVPSLDGPLVVQGYTCDAKTYTYNTATITQAKAQKDIPAEVTKNRNDLTSTLRFKTDSVKVYNLNVANTAGNVGQALAVNVAGTDSGFYACNFSGYQDTVYANKGRELYARSYISGAVDFVFGTYSKSWFESCDFEVVGKGSISANGRNNETNPSWFVFNKARVFGNLNVKSGMGYLGRPWRPYARVVWQNSELSDVINPEGWDTWNNDNNTGNVYFKEFNNTGPGAATDKRVGFSGQLIAPVNITDMLGEGYASEWWVDTKYL
;
A
#
# COMPACT_ATOMS: atom_id res chain seq x y z
N MET A 1 72.32 21.83 -4.59
CA MET A 1 72.17 23.28 -4.34
C MET A 1 71.95 23.98 -5.66
N HIS A 2 70.71 24.37 -5.95
CA HIS A 2 70.33 25.72 -6.36
C HIS A 2 68.82 25.75 -6.58
N THR A 3 68.16 26.37 -5.62
CA THR A 3 66.79 26.87 -5.62
C THR A 3 66.64 27.97 -6.67
N PHE A 4 65.52 27.98 -7.40
CA PHE A 4 64.85 29.21 -7.83
C PHE A 4 63.33 29.00 -7.78
N ALA A 5 62.66 29.98 -7.20
CA ALA A 5 61.24 30.00 -6.90
C ALA A 5 60.45 30.81 -7.96
N LEU A 6 59.28 30.28 -8.34
CA LEU A 6 57.95 30.89 -8.60
C LEU A 6 57.82 32.19 -9.45
N PRO A 7 56.74 32.32 -10.26
CA PRO A 7 55.44 32.65 -9.69
C PRO A 7 54.22 31.90 -10.22
N LEU A 8 53.25 31.84 -9.31
CA LEU A 8 51.87 31.41 -9.41
C LEU A 8 51.07 32.41 -10.27
N VAL A 9 50.31 31.94 -11.26
CA VAL A 9 49.15 32.67 -11.77
C VAL A 9 47.95 31.72 -11.79
N VAL A 10 46.97 32.10 -10.97
CA VAL A 10 45.65 31.52 -10.80
C VAL A 10 44.78 31.88 -12.01
N LEU A 11 44.07 30.91 -12.57
CA LEU A 11 42.81 31.18 -13.27
C LEU A 11 41.81 30.07 -12.92
N ALA A 12 41.11 30.27 -11.81
CA ALA A 12 39.93 29.49 -11.46
C ALA A 12 38.76 29.98 -12.31
N GLY A 13 38.40 29.21 -13.34
CA GLY A 13 37.13 29.38 -14.05
C GLY A 13 36.00 28.78 -13.21
N LEU A 14 35.29 29.62 -12.44
CA LEU A 14 33.96 29.26 -11.95
C LEU A 14 33.01 29.23 -13.15
N ALA A 15 32.77 28.05 -13.71
CA ALA A 15 31.58 27.82 -14.51
C ALA A 15 30.40 27.72 -13.54
N THR A 16 29.72 28.85 -13.29
CA THR A 16 28.39 28.81 -12.68
C THR A 16 27.43 28.24 -13.71
N THR A 17 27.27 26.92 -13.69
CA THR A 17 26.11 26.27 -14.30
C THR A 17 24.90 26.69 -13.48
N THR A 18 24.21 27.73 -13.94
CA THR A 18 22.83 27.97 -13.54
C THR A 18 22.04 26.78 -14.03
N VAL A 19 21.80 25.80 -13.15
CA VAL A 19 20.74 24.83 -13.35
C VAL A 19 19.46 25.66 -13.35
N ALA A 20 18.93 25.92 -14.54
CA ALA A 20 17.56 26.39 -14.66
C ALA A 20 16.70 25.32 -13.99
N ILE A 21 16.20 25.62 -12.79
CA ILE A 21 15.10 24.85 -12.22
C ILE A 21 13.94 25.12 -13.16
N ALA A 22 13.73 24.21 -14.10
CA ALA A 22 12.46 24.15 -14.79
C ALA A 22 11.44 23.93 -13.68
N ASN A 23 10.70 24.99 -13.33
CA ASN A 23 9.41 24.84 -12.70
C ASN A 23 8.54 24.13 -13.73
N ASP A 24 8.66 22.81 -13.81
CA ASP A 24 7.70 21.97 -14.51
C ASP A 24 6.40 22.14 -13.73
N LEU A 25 5.61 23.12 -14.18
CA LEU A 25 4.28 23.39 -13.68
C LEU A 25 3.49 22.09 -13.90
N CYS A 26 3.23 21.37 -12.83
CA CYS A 26 2.39 20.18 -12.83
C CYS A 26 0.99 20.55 -13.36
N SER A 27 0.79 20.34 -14.66
CA SER A 27 -0.34 20.90 -15.44
C SER A 27 -0.97 19.89 -16.40
N GLY A 28 -0.56 18.62 -16.33
CA GLY A 28 -1.16 17.54 -17.12
C GLY A 28 -2.64 17.28 -16.75
N PRO A 29 -3.42 16.62 -17.62
CA PRO A 29 -4.86 16.38 -17.39
C PRO A 29 -5.16 15.53 -16.15
N ASN A 30 -4.18 14.75 -15.69
CA ASN A 30 -4.29 13.94 -14.48
C ASN A 30 -3.73 14.64 -13.23
N ALA A 31 -3.20 15.86 -13.34
CA ALA A 31 -2.66 16.57 -12.20
C ALA A 31 -3.76 16.86 -11.15
N ARG A 32 -3.42 16.70 -9.87
CA ARG A 32 -4.27 17.02 -8.71
C ARG A 32 -3.47 17.93 -7.80
N THR A 33 -3.38 19.19 -8.22
CA THR A 33 -2.48 20.18 -7.62
C THR A 33 -3.20 21.31 -6.90
N VAL A 34 -4.52 21.38 -7.06
CA VAL A 34 -5.39 22.38 -6.43
C VAL A 34 -6.43 21.65 -5.58
N PRO A 35 -6.60 22.03 -4.29
CA PRO A 35 -7.67 21.48 -3.47
C PRO A 35 -9.05 21.78 -4.09
N PRO A 36 -9.96 20.80 -4.16
CA PRO A 36 -11.32 21.07 -4.64
C PRO A 36 -12.07 21.99 -3.67
N ALA A 37 -13.05 22.72 -4.17
CA ALA A 37 -13.88 23.61 -3.35
C ALA A 37 -14.54 22.83 -2.20
N GLY A 38 -14.44 23.35 -0.98
CA GLY A 38 -14.99 22.72 0.22
C GLY A 38 -14.11 21.61 0.83
N ALA A 39 -12.95 21.31 0.25
CA ALA A 39 -12.01 20.38 0.86
C ALA A 39 -11.40 20.92 2.16
N ILE A 40 -11.20 20.03 3.12
CA ILE A 40 -10.32 20.24 4.26
C ILE A 40 -8.88 20.15 3.73
N VAL A 41 -8.15 21.26 3.74
CA VAL A 41 -6.79 21.33 3.20
C VAL A 41 -5.79 21.09 4.32
N VAL A 42 -4.82 20.20 4.07
CA VAL A 42 -3.68 19.93 4.95
C VAL A 42 -2.40 20.40 4.26
N ASP A 43 -1.62 21.23 4.95
CA ASP A 43 -0.36 21.80 4.47
C ASP A 43 0.65 21.87 5.62
N ALA A 44 1.71 21.06 5.54
CA ALA A 44 2.78 21.05 6.55
C ALA A 44 3.48 22.41 6.72
N THR A 45 3.44 23.28 5.70
CA THR A 45 4.09 24.59 5.71
C THR A 45 3.20 25.68 6.30
N GLY A 46 1.88 25.48 6.33
CA GLY A 46 0.89 26.49 6.67
C GLY A 46 0.80 27.65 5.68
N ALA A 47 1.37 27.52 4.48
CA ALA A 47 1.35 28.57 3.46
C ALA A 47 -0.04 28.70 2.82
N TYR A 48 -0.80 27.61 2.72
CA TYR A 48 -2.17 27.63 2.25
C TYR A 48 -3.10 28.22 3.32
N ASN A 49 -3.74 29.36 3.02
CA ASN A 49 -4.61 30.03 3.99
C ASN A 49 -5.77 29.13 4.43
N GLY A 50 -5.96 28.97 5.75
CA GLY A 50 -7.00 28.13 6.33
C GLY A 50 -6.71 26.63 6.33
N SER A 51 -5.50 26.20 5.97
CA SER A 51 -5.09 24.79 6.06
C SER A 51 -4.82 24.33 7.50
N PHE A 52 -4.89 23.02 7.72
CA PHE A 52 -4.39 22.35 8.91
C PHE A 52 -2.93 21.92 8.71
N LEU A 53 -2.11 21.97 9.77
CA LEU A 53 -0.68 21.64 9.70
C LEU A 53 -0.38 20.14 9.55
N ASN A 54 -1.36 19.28 9.87
CA ASN A 54 -1.22 17.83 9.78
C ASN A 54 -2.56 17.15 9.48
N VAL A 55 -2.50 15.89 9.05
CA VAL A 55 -3.66 15.13 8.60
C VAL A 55 -4.59 14.81 9.77
N SER A 56 -4.05 14.55 10.97
CA SER A 56 -4.87 14.30 12.16
C SER A 56 -5.76 15.50 12.50
N ALA A 57 -5.25 16.72 12.37
CA ALA A 57 -6.03 17.95 12.58
C ALA A 57 -7.10 18.14 11.48
N GLY A 58 -6.78 17.80 10.23
CA GLY A 58 -7.79 17.77 9.16
C GLY A 58 -8.89 16.75 9.42
N VAL A 59 -8.55 15.53 9.85
CA VAL A 59 -9.51 14.49 10.25
C VAL A 59 -10.38 14.94 11.41
N ALA A 60 -9.81 15.63 12.40
CA ALA A 60 -10.56 16.18 13.53
C ALA A 60 -11.60 17.25 13.13
N HIS A 61 -11.49 17.81 11.91
CA HIS A 61 -12.42 18.80 11.37
C HIS A 61 -13.53 18.18 10.50
N LEU A 62 -13.53 16.86 10.29
CA LEU A 62 -14.63 16.18 9.60
C LEU A 62 -15.92 16.26 10.43
N ASP A 63 -17.04 16.52 9.75
CA ASP A 63 -18.37 16.31 10.32
C ASP A 63 -18.65 14.81 10.36
N LEU A 64 -18.75 14.25 11.56
CA LEU A 64 -18.99 12.82 11.75
C LEU A 64 -20.42 12.39 11.36
N LYS A 65 -21.36 13.34 11.20
CA LYS A 65 -22.80 13.10 11.03
C LYS A 65 -23.35 13.45 9.66
N THR A 66 -22.62 14.23 8.87
CA THR A 66 -23.02 14.46 7.48
C THR A 66 -23.10 13.16 6.69
N LYS A 67 -24.11 13.06 5.83
CA LYS A 67 -24.24 12.00 4.82
C LYS A 67 -23.60 12.38 3.49
N SER A 68 -23.16 13.62 3.35
CA SER A 68 -22.49 14.13 2.16
C SER A 68 -21.03 13.70 2.15
N GLU A 69 -20.47 13.59 0.96
CA GLU A 69 -19.03 13.35 0.78
C GLU A 69 -18.22 14.49 1.41
N GLN A 70 -17.13 14.12 2.08
CA GLN A 70 -16.11 15.04 2.56
C GLN A 70 -14.78 14.72 1.90
N THR A 71 -13.98 15.75 1.62
CA THR A 71 -12.64 15.60 1.04
C THR A 71 -11.59 16.18 1.96
N ILE A 72 -10.54 15.40 2.25
CA ILE A 72 -9.27 15.89 2.77
C ILE A 72 -8.29 15.96 1.60
N PHE A 73 -7.74 17.13 1.33
CA PHE A 73 -6.69 17.32 0.33
C PHE A 73 -5.35 17.58 1.02
N VAL A 74 -4.36 16.73 0.76
CA VAL A 74 -3.05 16.76 1.42
C VAL A 74 -2.00 17.32 0.47
N LEU A 75 -1.52 18.53 0.76
CA LEU A 75 -0.46 19.20 -0.01
C LEU A 75 0.90 18.50 0.17
N PRO A 76 1.87 18.76 -0.73
CA PRO A 76 3.20 18.15 -0.66
C PRO A 76 3.85 18.30 0.72
N GLY A 77 4.42 17.22 1.23
CA GLY A 77 5.04 17.22 2.55
C GLY A 77 5.21 15.83 3.14
N VAL A 78 5.99 15.77 4.22
CA VAL A 78 6.15 14.58 5.05
C VAL A 78 5.55 14.86 6.42
N TYR A 79 4.48 14.14 6.74
CA TYR A 79 3.67 14.28 7.94
C TYR A 79 4.04 13.16 8.91
N HIS A 80 4.76 13.50 9.98
CA HIS A 80 5.23 12.55 11.00
C HIS A 80 4.18 12.33 12.09
N GLU A 81 3.24 11.40 11.86
CA GLU A 81 2.08 11.19 12.73
C GLU A 81 1.46 9.80 12.60
N GLN A 82 0.59 9.46 13.57
CA GLN A 82 -0.38 8.37 13.46
C GLN A 82 -1.77 8.98 13.27
N VAL A 83 -2.45 8.64 12.17
CA VAL A 83 -3.76 9.17 11.82
C VAL A 83 -4.84 8.13 12.06
N PHE A 84 -5.88 8.50 12.80
CA PHE A 84 -7.05 7.68 13.01
C PHE A 84 -8.30 8.36 12.42
N VAL A 85 -8.86 7.78 11.36
CA VAL A 85 -10.15 8.19 10.80
C VAL A 85 -11.26 7.44 11.53
N PRO A 86 -12.10 8.15 12.32
CA PRO A 86 -13.21 7.54 13.05
C PRO A 86 -14.33 7.10 12.11
N SER A 87 -15.37 6.48 12.65
CA SER A 87 -16.58 6.18 11.88
C SER A 87 -17.25 7.46 11.41
N LEU A 88 -17.55 7.53 10.12
CA LEU A 88 -18.29 8.61 9.49
C LEU A 88 -19.64 8.11 9.00
N ASP A 89 -20.63 9.00 9.04
CA ASP A 89 -21.98 8.70 8.56
C ASP A 89 -22.10 8.77 7.03
N GLY A 90 -21.13 9.38 6.34
CA GLY A 90 -21.06 9.57 4.89
C GLY A 90 -19.65 9.34 4.31
N PRO A 91 -19.48 9.46 2.98
CA PRO A 91 -18.24 9.06 2.29
C PRO A 91 -17.05 10.01 2.54
N LEU A 92 -15.83 9.46 2.45
CA LEU A 92 -14.58 10.22 2.60
C LEU A 92 -13.66 10.03 1.40
N VAL A 93 -13.20 11.14 0.82
CA VAL A 93 -12.08 11.19 -0.12
C VAL A 93 -10.84 11.73 0.59
N VAL A 94 -9.71 11.04 0.48
CA VAL A 94 -8.39 11.56 0.87
C VAL A 94 -7.54 11.63 -0.39
N GLN A 95 -7.21 12.84 -0.83
CA GLN A 95 -6.45 13.09 -2.06
C GLN A 95 -5.09 13.71 -1.72
N GLY A 96 -4.00 13.01 -2.03
CA GLY A 96 -2.66 13.58 -2.02
C GLY A 96 -2.39 14.43 -3.26
N TYR A 97 -1.59 15.49 -3.11
CA TYR A 97 -1.07 16.24 -4.24
C TYR A 97 -0.28 15.33 -5.17
N THR A 98 -0.50 15.47 -6.48
CA THR A 98 0.28 14.77 -7.49
C THR A 98 0.25 15.49 -8.84
N CYS A 99 1.31 15.32 -9.61
CA CYS A 99 1.40 15.81 -10.99
C CYS A 99 0.78 14.84 -12.00
N ASP A 100 0.54 13.58 -11.61
CA ASP A 100 -0.21 12.60 -12.39
C ASP A 100 -0.94 11.63 -11.46
N ALA A 101 -2.28 11.76 -11.39
CA ALA A 101 -3.12 10.91 -10.58
C ALA A 101 -3.11 9.43 -10.99
N LYS A 102 -2.65 9.08 -12.21
CA LYS A 102 -2.67 7.70 -12.72
C LYS A 102 -1.52 6.82 -12.26
N THR A 103 -0.57 7.37 -11.52
CA THR A 103 0.59 6.63 -11.00
C THR A 103 0.96 7.09 -9.60
N TYR A 104 1.52 6.19 -8.80
CA TYR A 104 2.04 6.51 -7.47
C TYR A 104 3.38 7.25 -7.52
N THR A 105 4.08 7.27 -8.67
CA THR A 105 5.44 7.79 -8.80
C THR A 105 5.55 9.31 -8.63
N TYR A 106 4.44 10.04 -8.78
CA TYR A 106 4.37 11.49 -8.60
C TYR A 106 3.73 11.92 -7.27
N ASN A 107 3.47 10.97 -6.36
CA ASN A 107 2.92 11.29 -5.05
C ASN A 107 3.94 12.08 -4.22
N THR A 108 3.54 13.23 -3.69
CA THR A 108 4.42 14.09 -2.87
C THR A 108 3.95 14.27 -1.43
N ALA A 109 2.78 13.74 -1.07
CA ALA A 109 2.25 13.75 0.29
C ALA A 109 2.54 12.40 0.96
N THR A 110 3.29 12.41 2.05
CA THR A 110 3.67 11.20 2.79
C THR A 110 3.25 11.29 4.24
N ILE A 111 2.45 10.35 4.73
CA ILE A 111 2.18 10.15 6.17
C ILE A 111 3.10 9.05 6.66
N THR A 112 3.88 9.31 7.72
CA THR A 112 4.89 8.37 8.19
C THR A 112 5.09 8.40 9.70
N GLN A 113 5.53 7.27 10.24
CA GLN A 113 5.96 7.12 11.63
C GLN A 113 6.79 5.82 11.75
N ALA A 114 7.39 5.58 12.91
CA ALA A 114 8.17 4.39 13.20
C ALA A 114 7.74 3.77 14.54
N LYS A 115 6.80 2.82 14.48
CA LYS A 115 6.27 2.14 15.67
C LYS A 115 5.86 0.72 15.32
N ALA A 116 6.43 -0.22 16.04
CA ALA A 116 6.16 -1.63 15.91
C ALA A 116 5.49 -2.17 17.17
N GLN A 117 4.96 -3.40 17.08
CA GLN A 117 4.29 -4.02 18.23
C GLN A 117 5.22 -4.22 19.42
N LYS A 118 6.53 -4.37 19.21
CA LYS A 118 7.51 -4.42 20.31
C LYS A 118 7.55 -3.14 21.16
N ASP A 119 7.09 -2.01 20.62
CA ASP A 119 7.07 -0.70 21.30
C ASP A 119 5.77 -0.50 22.11
N ILE A 120 4.81 -1.43 22.00
CA ILE A 120 3.56 -1.43 22.77
C ILE A 120 3.78 -2.18 24.09
N PRO A 121 3.39 -1.61 25.25
CA PRO A 121 3.49 -2.28 26.54
C PRO A 121 2.91 -3.70 26.52
N ALA A 122 3.58 -4.63 27.20
CA ALA A 122 3.27 -6.07 27.12
C ALA A 122 1.88 -6.43 27.68
N GLU A 123 1.37 -5.63 28.63
CA GLU A 123 0.03 -5.75 29.20
C GLU A 123 -1.09 -5.43 28.19
N VAL A 124 -0.79 -4.70 27.12
CA VAL A 124 -1.74 -4.41 26.04
C VAL A 124 -1.75 -5.59 25.07
N THR A 125 -2.68 -6.50 25.28
CA THR A 125 -2.80 -7.75 24.50
C THR A 125 -3.82 -7.68 23.37
N LYS A 126 -4.67 -6.65 23.34
CA LYS A 126 -5.75 -6.49 22.34
C LYS A 126 -5.45 -5.33 21.40
N ASN A 127 -5.88 -5.46 20.14
CA ASN A 127 -5.80 -4.41 19.12
C ASN A 127 -4.41 -3.80 18.94
N ARG A 128 -3.33 -4.58 19.11
CA ARG A 128 -1.96 -4.05 18.99
C ARG A 128 -1.66 -3.55 17.57
N ASN A 129 -2.25 -4.16 16.54
CA ASN A 129 -2.19 -3.69 15.15
C ASN A 129 -2.69 -2.25 15.01
N ASP A 130 -3.77 -1.90 15.69
CA ASP A 130 -4.31 -0.55 15.66
C ASP A 130 -3.32 0.48 16.20
N LEU A 131 -2.56 0.12 17.23
CA LEU A 131 -1.63 1.02 17.92
C LEU A 131 -0.33 1.26 17.16
N THR A 132 -0.02 0.43 16.17
CA THR A 132 1.17 0.52 15.32
C THR A 132 0.86 1.01 13.91
N SER A 133 -0.41 1.23 13.58
CA SER A 133 -0.84 1.72 12.26
C SER A 133 -0.44 3.19 12.07
N THR A 134 0.18 3.52 10.93
CA THR A 134 0.41 4.91 10.52
C THR A 134 -0.90 5.59 10.13
N LEU A 135 -1.74 4.93 9.32
CA LEU A 135 -3.07 5.40 8.95
C LEU A 135 -4.10 4.30 9.20
N ARG A 136 -5.13 4.59 10.01
CA ARG A 136 -6.20 3.63 10.32
C ARG A 136 -7.57 4.19 9.98
N PHE A 137 -8.33 3.44 9.21
CA PHE A 137 -9.72 3.73 8.87
C PHE A 137 -10.67 2.83 9.66
N LYS A 138 -11.59 3.43 10.42
CA LYS A 138 -12.72 2.75 11.06
C LYS A 138 -14.04 3.31 10.52
N THR A 139 -14.11 3.49 9.21
CA THR A 139 -15.27 4.01 8.49
C THR A 139 -15.44 3.26 7.18
N ASP A 140 -16.68 3.22 6.70
CA ASP A 140 -17.01 2.66 5.40
C ASP A 140 -16.93 3.75 4.31
N SER A 141 -16.98 3.35 3.04
CA SER A 141 -17.04 4.25 1.88
C SER A 141 -15.88 5.27 1.84
N VAL A 142 -14.67 4.76 1.61
CA VAL A 142 -13.45 5.57 1.53
C VAL A 142 -12.85 5.49 0.14
N LYS A 143 -12.37 6.62 -0.38
CA LYS A 143 -11.43 6.66 -1.51
C LYS A 143 -10.16 7.36 -1.09
N VAL A 144 -9.01 6.72 -1.31
CA VAL A 144 -7.70 7.33 -1.10
C VAL A 144 -6.98 7.38 -2.44
N TYR A 145 -6.45 8.55 -2.78
CA TYR A 145 -5.75 8.81 -4.03
C TYR A 145 -4.36 9.38 -3.75
N ASN A 146 -3.35 8.86 -4.44
CA ASN A 146 -2.03 9.49 -4.56
C ASN A 146 -1.36 9.87 -3.24
N LEU A 147 -1.53 9.05 -2.22
CA LEU A 147 -0.96 9.24 -0.90
C LEU A 147 0.12 8.20 -0.65
N ASN A 148 1.25 8.62 -0.08
CA ASN A 148 2.23 7.71 0.46
C ASN A 148 1.96 7.51 1.96
N VAL A 149 1.93 6.27 2.41
CA VAL A 149 1.77 5.91 3.82
C VAL A 149 2.85 4.91 4.18
N ALA A 150 3.68 5.25 5.15
CA ALA A 150 4.83 4.43 5.52
C ALA A 150 4.87 4.14 7.02
N ASN A 151 5.33 2.94 7.38
CA ASN A 151 5.84 2.65 8.71
C ASN A 151 7.32 2.27 8.61
N THR A 152 8.19 3.13 9.14
CA THR A 152 9.64 3.04 8.97
C THR A 152 10.35 2.29 10.10
N ALA A 153 9.60 1.57 10.95
CA ALA A 153 10.17 0.78 12.04
C ALA A 153 11.18 -0.30 11.57
N GLY A 154 11.04 -0.77 10.32
CA GLY A 154 11.95 -1.75 9.71
C GLY A 154 11.73 -3.18 10.20
N ASN A 155 12.77 -4.02 10.10
CA ASN A 155 12.70 -5.44 10.48
C ASN A 155 12.77 -5.63 12.01
N VAL A 156 11.71 -5.25 12.69
CA VAL A 156 11.64 -5.25 14.17
C VAL A 156 10.34 -5.83 14.72
N GLY A 157 9.58 -6.54 13.87
CA GLY A 157 8.24 -7.05 14.17
C GLY A 157 7.14 -6.27 13.44
N GLN A 158 5.89 -6.58 13.78
CA GLN A 158 4.69 -6.05 13.11
C GLN A 158 4.60 -4.53 13.22
N ALA A 159 4.52 -3.84 12.08
CA ALA A 159 4.54 -2.39 11.99
C ALA A 159 3.71 -1.93 10.78
N LEU A 160 2.45 -1.58 11.03
CA LEU A 160 1.46 -1.36 9.97
C LEU A 160 1.61 0.04 9.36
N ALA A 161 1.61 0.13 8.03
CA ALA A 161 1.44 1.38 7.32
C ALA A 161 -0.05 1.77 7.28
N VAL A 162 -0.91 0.85 6.83
CA VAL A 162 -2.36 1.10 6.73
C VAL A 162 -3.19 -0.01 7.37
N ASN A 163 -4.29 0.37 8.02
CA ASN A 163 -5.26 -0.53 8.63
C ASN A 163 -6.68 -0.17 8.18
N VAL A 164 -7.34 -1.10 7.50
CA VAL A 164 -8.67 -0.92 6.89
C VAL A 164 -9.69 -1.75 7.68
N ALA A 165 -10.49 -1.07 8.50
CA ALA A 165 -11.47 -1.68 9.39
C ALA A 165 -12.91 -1.21 9.10
N GLY A 166 -13.24 -0.99 7.82
CA GLY A 166 -14.57 -0.68 7.28
C GLY A 166 -14.72 -1.26 5.88
N THR A 167 -15.92 -1.26 5.31
CA THR A 167 -16.18 -1.81 3.96
C THR A 167 -16.17 -0.73 2.90
N ASP A 168 -16.00 -1.16 1.64
CA ASP A 168 -16.16 -0.33 0.45
C ASP A 168 -15.08 0.75 0.40
N SER A 169 -13.83 0.30 0.46
CA SER A 169 -12.63 1.15 0.46
C SER A 169 -11.83 0.98 -0.83
N GLY A 170 -11.59 2.08 -1.54
CA GLY A 170 -10.79 2.15 -2.75
C GLY A 170 -9.48 2.92 -2.54
N PHE A 171 -8.36 2.35 -2.96
CA PHE A 171 -7.02 2.93 -2.87
C PHE A 171 -6.39 2.99 -4.27
N TYR A 172 -6.15 4.20 -4.76
CA TYR A 172 -5.82 4.47 -6.16
C TYR A 172 -4.48 5.17 -6.26
N ALA A 173 -3.53 4.55 -6.96
CA ALA A 173 -2.19 5.11 -7.12
C ALA A 173 -1.52 5.52 -5.78
N CYS A 174 -1.78 4.75 -4.71
CA CYS A 174 -1.18 4.96 -3.41
C CYS A 174 0.17 4.23 -3.30
N ASN A 175 0.98 4.63 -2.32
CA ASN A 175 2.19 3.91 -1.95
C ASN A 175 2.08 3.49 -0.47
N PHE A 176 2.12 2.19 -0.20
CA PHE A 176 2.16 1.64 1.14
C PHE A 176 3.50 0.96 1.38
N SER A 177 4.29 1.48 2.32
CA SER A 177 5.65 0.98 2.55
C SER A 177 5.89 0.57 4.00
N GLY A 178 6.53 -0.58 4.19
CA GLY A 178 6.83 -1.15 5.51
C GLY A 178 7.78 -2.34 5.41
N TYR A 179 7.77 -3.20 6.44
CA TYR A 179 8.57 -4.42 6.45
C TYR A 179 7.73 -5.65 6.82
N GLN A 180 7.20 -5.69 8.05
CA GLN A 180 6.27 -6.73 8.47
C GLN A 180 4.89 -6.11 8.69
N ASP A 181 3.86 -6.76 8.13
CA ASP A 181 2.44 -6.37 8.29
C ASP A 181 2.11 -4.98 7.67
N THR A 182 2.67 -4.62 6.51
CA THR A 182 2.49 -3.27 5.90
C THR A 182 1.02 -2.86 5.68
N VAL A 183 0.22 -3.71 5.03
CA VAL A 183 -1.20 -3.46 4.70
C VAL A 183 -2.08 -4.45 5.45
N TYR A 184 -2.85 -3.94 6.42
CA TYR A 184 -3.89 -4.72 7.10
C TYR A 184 -5.23 -4.54 6.39
N ALA A 185 -5.38 -5.27 5.28
CA ALA A 185 -6.58 -5.41 4.47
C ALA A 185 -7.58 -6.30 5.21
N ASN A 186 -8.30 -5.77 6.21
CA ASN A 186 -8.87 -6.61 7.26
C ASN A 186 -10.36 -6.91 7.11
N LYS A 187 -11.21 -5.98 6.64
CA LYS A 187 -12.67 -6.14 6.71
C LYS A 187 -13.38 -5.51 5.52
N GLY A 188 -14.38 -6.19 4.99
CA GLY A 188 -15.27 -5.64 3.95
C GLY A 188 -14.73 -5.78 2.53
N ARG A 189 -15.32 -5.06 1.58
CA ARG A 189 -14.84 -5.01 0.20
C ARG A 189 -13.76 -3.95 0.07
N GLU A 190 -12.63 -4.32 -0.52
CA GLU A 190 -11.48 -3.44 -0.69
C GLU A 190 -10.95 -3.54 -2.12
N LEU A 191 -10.59 -2.40 -2.72
CA LEU A 191 -9.99 -2.31 -4.04
C LEU A 191 -8.70 -1.50 -3.95
N TYR A 192 -7.59 -2.11 -4.32
CA TYR A 192 -6.30 -1.43 -4.49
C TYR A 192 -5.98 -1.43 -5.98
N ALA A 193 -5.84 -0.26 -6.60
CA ALA A 193 -5.61 -0.16 -8.03
C ALA A 193 -4.41 0.73 -8.33
N ARG A 194 -3.51 0.23 -9.20
CA ARG A 194 -2.29 0.94 -9.64
C ARG A 194 -1.44 1.44 -8.49
N SER A 195 -1.48 0.75 -7.36
CA SER A 195 -0.79 1.15 -6.13
C SER A 195 0.50 0.35 -5.97
N TYR A 196 1.47 0.94 -5.27
CA TYR A 196 2.70 0.29 -4.89
C TYR A 196 2.62 -0.18 -3.43
N ILE A 197 3.05 -1.41 -3.15
CA ILE A 197 3.04 -2.01 -1.82
C ILE A 197 4.38 -2.71 -1.57
N SER A 198 5.08 -2.36 -0.49
CA SER A 198 6.36 -2.98 -0.15
C SER A 198 6.42 -3.57 1.24
N GLY A 199 7.19 -4.65 1.36
CA GLY A 199 7.42 -5.36 2.61
C GLY A 199 8.15 -6.68 2.41
N ALA A 200 8.27 -7.45 3.50
CA ALA A 200 8.98 -8.71 3.53
C ALA A 200 8.11 -9.82 4.13
N VAL A 201 7.51 -9.59 5.30
CA VAL A 201 6.78 -10.62 6.06
C VAL A 201 5.32 -10.23 6.18
N ASP A 202 4.44 -11.04 5.60
CA ASP A 202 2.98 -10.92 5.72
C ASP A 202 2.47 -9.52 5.36
N PHE A 203 3.12 -8.88 4.40
CA PHE A 203 2.97 -7.44 4.22
C PHE A 203 1.64 -7.02 3.57
N VAL A 204 0.84 -7.99 3.13
CA VAL A 204 -0.61 -7.88 2.91
C VAL A 204 -1.33 -8.95 3.72
N PHE A 205 -2.07 -8.58 4.75
CA PHE A 205 -2.71 -9.54 5.64
C PHE A 205 -4.08 -9.07 6.11
N GLY A 206 -4.89 -9.98 6.65
CA GLY A 206 -6.26 -9.67 7.03
C GLY A 206 -7.11 -10.89 7.31
N THR A 207 -8.29 -10.72 7.92
CA THR A 207 -9.13 -11.86 8.33
C THR A 207 -10.50 -11.93 7.64
N TYR A 208 -11.11 -10.80 7.30
CA TYR A 208 -12.54 -10.74 6.93
C TYR A 208 -12.85 -10.03 5.61
N SER A 209 -11.86 -9.48 4.92
CA SER A 209 -12.07 -8.71 3.68
C SER A 209 -12.05 -9.58 2.43
N LYS A 210 -12.84 -9.15 1.44
CA LYS A 210 -12.64 -9.46 0.03
C LYS A 210 -11.82 -8.32 -0.57
N SER A 211 -10.55 -8.55 -0.81
CA SER A 211 -9.63 -7.52 -1.32
C SER A 211 -9.18 -7.87 -2.74
N TRP A 212 -9.41 -6.93 -3.66
CA TRP A 212 -8.97 -7.00 -5.05
C TRP A 212 -7.80 -6.04 -5.28
N PHE A 213 -6.69 -6.55 -5.80
CA PHE A 213 -5.53 -5.77 -6.16
C PHE A 213 -5.39 -5.77 -7.69
N GLU A 214 -5.66 -4.64 -8.35
CA GLU A 214 -5.62 -4.46 -9.80
C GLU A 214 -4.38 -3.67 -10.21
N SER A 215 -3.51 -4.28 -11.02
CA SER A 215 -2.34 -3.58 -11.59
C SER A 215 -1.43 -2.93 -10.53
N CYS A 216 -1.32 -3.58 -9.37
CA CYS A 216 -0.43 -3.16 -8.30
C CYS A 216 1.01 -3.67 -8.49
N ASP A 217 1.96 -2.87 -8.00
CA ASP A 217 3.37 -3.22 -7.91
C ASP A 217 3.67 -3.68 -6.47
N PHE A 218 4.23 -4.88 -6.32
CA PHE A 218 4.63 -5.46 -5.04
C PHE A 218 6.14 -5.61 -4.97
N GLU A 219 6.78 -4.86 -4.08
CA GLU A 219 8.23 -4.91 -3.88
C GLU A 219 8.58 -5.72 -2.62
N VAL A 220 9.24 -6.86 -2.83
CA VAL A 220 9.80 -7.68 -1.76
C VAL A 220 11.11 -7.05 -1.30
N VAL A 221 11.17 -6.64 -0.03
CA VAL A 221 12.34 -5.97 0.57
C VAL A 221 13.15 -6.86 1.51
N GLY A 222 12.73 -8.11 1.71
CA GLY A 222 13.36 -9.09 2.58
C GLY A 222 12.73 -10.48 2.42
N LYS A 223 13.27 -11.48 3.12
CA LYS A 223 12.72 -12.84 3.06
C LYS A 223 11.35 -12.88 3.75
N GLY A 224 10.36 -13.45 3.08
CA GLY A 224 9.05 -13.72 3.68
C GLY A 224 7.93 -13.86 2.65
N SER A 225 6.69 -13.71 3.11
CA SER A 225 5.49 -13.89 2.31
C SER A 225 4.83 -12.56 1.99
N ILE A 226 4.36 -12.40 0.75
CA ILE A 226 3.57 -11.23 0.34
C ILE A 226 2.25 -11.20 1.06
N SER A 227 1.52 -12.31 1.03
CA SER A 227 0.17 -12.39 1.61
C SER A 227 0.07 -13.33 2.82
N ALA A 228 -0.73 -12.94 3.80
CA ALA A 228 -1.12 -13.78 4.93
C ALA A 228 -2.62 -13.68 5.18
N ASN A 229 -3.39 -14.49 4.45
CA ASN A 229 -4.84 -14.50 4.59
C ASN A 229 -5.28 -15.28 5.85
N GLY A 230 -6.07 -14.62 6.68
CA GLY A 230 -6.51 -15.09 8.00
C GLY A 230 -7.91 -15.70 7.99
N ARG A 231 -8.43 -16.13 6.85
CA ARG A 231 -9.73 -16.81 6.78
C ARG A 231 -9.72 -18.07 7.66
N ASN A 232 -10.61 -18.13 8.64
CA ASN A 232 -10.57 -19.10 9.74
C ASN A 232 -11.59 -20.24 9.64
N ASN A 233 -12.61 -20.14 8.79
CA ASN A 233 -13.61 -21.18 8.54
C ASN A 233 -14.27 -20.98 7.17
N GLU A 234 -15.17 -21.90 6.81
CA GLU A 234 -15.86 -21.87 5.51
C GLU A 234 -16.76 -20.65 5.30
N THR A 235 -17.45 -20.19 6.35
CA THR A 235 -18.42 -19.08 6.27
C THR A 235 -17.77 -17.71 6.27
N ASN A 236 -16.50 -17.60 6.66
CA ASN A 236 -15.74 -16.37 6.58
C ASN A 236 -15.55 -15.99 5.09
N PRO A 237 -16.00 -14.79 4.68
CA PRO A 237 -16.03 -14.39 3.27
C PRO A 237 -14.65 -14.05 2.70
N SER A 238 -13.60 -13.99 3.53
CA SER A 238 -12.33 -13.41 3.13
C SER A 238 -11.70 -14.06 1.90
N TRP A 239 -11.13 -13.24 1.03
CA TRP A 239 -10.49 -13.66 -0.20
C TRP A 239 -9.57 -12.53 -0.68
N PHE A 240 -8.30 -12.85 -0.96
CA PHE A 240 -7.40 -11.93 -1.66
C PHE A 240 -7.21 -12.37 -3.11
N VAL A 241 -7.39 -11.45 -4.06
CA VAL A 241 -7.10 -11.68 -5.48
C VAL A 241 -6.15 -10.61 -5.98
N PHE A 242 -5.00 -11.03 -6.46
CA PHE A 242 -3.98 -10.20 -7.08
C PHE A 242 -4.07 -10.39 -8.59
N ASN A 243 -4.50 -9.35 -9.31
CA ASN A 243 -4.78 -9.39 -10.74
C ASN A 243 -3.93 -8.36 -11.51
N LYS A 244 -3.30 -8.79 -12.60
CA LYS A 244 -2.40 -7.94 -13.42
C LYS A 244 -1.29 -7.27 -12.61
N ALA A 245 -0.87 -7.88 -11.51
CA ALA A 245 0.14 -7.32 -10.63
C ALA A 245 1.54 -7.54 -11.18
N ARG A 246 2.50 -6.75 -10.72
CA ARG A 246 3.94 -6.98 -10.90
C ARG A 246 4.59 -7.23 -9.56
N VAL A 247 5.37 -8.30 -9.45
CA VAL A 247 6.12 -8.66 -8.25
C VAL A 247 7.61 -8.65 -8.54
N PHE A 248 8.38 -7.92 -7.74
CA PHE A 248 9.84 -7.83 -7.89
C PHE A 248 10.52 -7.68 -6.54
N GLY A 249 11.84 -7.91 -6.52
CA GLY A 249 12.68 -7.69 -5.34
C GLY A 249 13.43 -6.37 -5.42
N ASN A 250 13.78 -5.80 -4.27
CA ASN A 250 14.72 -4.69 -4.21
C ASN A 250 16.17 -5.18 -4.46
N LEU A 251 17.12 -4.24 -4.60
CA LEU A 251 18.53 -4.57 -4.90
C LEU A 251 19.22 -5.47 -3.86
N ASN A 252 18.68 -5.57 -2.64
CA ASN A 252 19.23 -6.38 -1.55
C ASN A 252 18.54 -7.75 -1.42
N VAL A 253 17.55 -8.05 -2.26
CA VAL A 253 16.80 -9.29 -2.24
C VAL A 253 17.28 -10.20 -3.37
N LYS A 254 17.64 -11.43 -3.00
CA LYS A 254 18.06 -12.49 -3.92
C LYS A 254 16.84 -13.22 -4.48
N SER A 255 17.05 -13.92 -5.60
CA SER A 255 16.08 -14.85 -6.15
C SER A 255 15.59 -15.85 -5.08
N GLY A 256 14.29 -16.12 -5.09
CA GLY A 256 13.62 -17.08 -4.22
C GLY A 256 13.44 -16.68 -2.76
N MET A 257 13.65 -15.40 -2.40
CA MET A 257 13.43 -14.90 -1.03
C MET A 257 11.97 -14.59 -0.71
N GLY A 258 11.13 -14.32 -1.71
CA GLY A 258 9.71 -14.01 -1.54
C GLY A 258 8.83 -15.24 -1.77
N TYR A 259 7.70 -15.31 -1.06
CA TYR A 259 6.61 -16.25 -1.31
C TYR A 259 5.33 -15.48 -1.65
N LEU A 260 4.48 -16.02 -2.51
CA LEU A 260 3.17 -15.47 -2.87
C LEU A 260 2.25 -15.32 -1.64
N GLY A 261 2.39 -16.22 -0.67
CA GLY A 261 1.71 -16.12 0.62
C GLY A 261 1.93 -17.33 1.51
N ARG A 262 1.36 -17.24 2.72
CA ARG A 262 1.26 -18.33 3.69
C ARG A 262 -0.05 -18.26 4.50
N PRO A 263 -0.57 -19.38 5.01
CA PRO A 263 -1.91 -19.41 5.57
C PRO A 263 -1.92 -18.96 7.04
N TRP A 264 -2.21 -17.68 7.32
CA TRP A 264 -2.33 -17.21 8.71
C TRP A 264 -3.38 -18.01 9.50
N ARG A 265 -4.42 -18.50 8.82
CA ARG A 265 -5.44 -19.39 9.39
C ARG A 265 -5.75 -20.57 8.44
N PRO A 266 -6.34 -21.67 8.95
CA PRO A 266 -6.47 -22.93 8.20
C PRO A 266 -7.33 -22.90 6.92
N TYR A 267 -8.12 -21.85 6.70
CA TYR A 267 -9.00 -21.68 5.54
C TYR A 267 -8.55 -20.56 4.60
N ALA A 268 -7.27 -20.14 4.72
CA ALA A 268 -6.67 -19.05 3.96
C ALA A 268 -6.98 -19.17 2.46
N ARG A 269 -7.36 -18.06 1.84
CA ARG A 269 -7.81 -18.04 0.45
C ARG A 269 -7.18 -16.89 -0.33
N VAL A 270 -6.31 -17.24 -1.28
CA VAL A 270 -5.53 -16.29 -2.09
C VAL A 270 -5.42 -16.77 -3.53
N VAL A 271 -5.55 -15.84 -4.48
CA VAL A 271 -5.33 -16.08 -5.91
C VAL A 271 -4.36 -15.04 -6.48
N TRP A 272 -3.36 -15.52 -7.23
CA TRP A 272 -2.53 -14.67 -8.10
C TRP A 272 -2.85 -14.97 -9.56
N GLN A 273 -3.28 -13.96 -10.32
CA GLN A 273 -3.71 -14.16 -11.70
C GLN A 273 -3.24 -13.05 -12.64
N ASN A 274 -2.98 -13.42 -13.89
CA ASN A 274 -2.56 -12.51 -14.96
C ASN A 274 -1.36 -11.63 -14.58
N SER A 275 -0.52 -12.08 -13.65
CA SER A 275 0.49 -11.25 -12.98
C SER A 275 1.90 -11.61 -13.44
N GLU A 276 2.79 -10.63 -13.46
CA GLU A 276 4.21 -10.82 -13.73
C GLU A 276 4.96 -11.06 -12.42
N LEU A 277 5.57 -12.24 -12.29
CA LEU A 277 6.31 -12.67 -11.11
C LEU A 277 7.80 -12.75 -11.48
N SER A 278 8.63 -11.87 -10.89
CA SER A 278 10.08 -11.97 -11.06
C SER A 278 10.65 -13.19 -10.31
N ASP A 279 11.93 -13.46 -10.53
CA ASP A 279 12.70 -14.52 -9.89
C ASP A 279 12.85 -14.36 -8.37
N VAL A 280 12.34 -13.27 -7.79
CA VAL A 280 12.25 -13.08 -6.34
C VAL A 280 11.35 -14.13 -5.69
N ILE A 281 10.35 -14.64 -6.42
CA ILE A 281 9.43 -15.66 -5.94
C ILE A 281 10.13 -17.01 -5.86
N ASN A 282 10.03 -17.64 -4.69
CA ASN A 282 10.54 -18.97 -4.44
C ASN A 282 9.83 -19.99 -5.35
N PRO A 283 10.54 -20.98 -5.92
CA PRO A 283 9.92 -22.01 -6.75
C PRO A 283 8.77 -22.78 -6.07
N GLU A 284 8.82 -22.93 -4.75
CA GLU A 284 7.71 -23.51 -3.96
C GLU A 284 6.44 -22.64 -4.01
N GLY A 285 6.58 -21.35 -4.29
CA GLY A 285 5.52 -20.34 -4.47
C GLY A 285 4.88 -19.91 -3.17
N TRP A 286 4.52 -20.86 -2.30
CA TRP A 286 3.77 -20.63 -1.07
C TRP A 286 4.49 -21.27 0.11
N ASP A 287 4.42 -20.64 1.27
CA ASP A 287 5.03 -21.14 2.51
C ASP A 287 3.96 -21.70 3.46
N THR A 288 4.40 -22.55 4.38
CA THR A 288 3.59 -23.03 5.50
C THR A 288 3.55 -22.00 6.63
N TRP A 289 2.58 -22.13 7.53
CA TRP A 289 2.51 -21.25 8.70
C TRP A 289 3.39 -21.80 9.83
N ASN A 290 4.61 -21.29 10.00
CA ASN A 290 5.53 -21.74 11.06
C ASN A 290 5.77 -23.27 11.08
N ASN A 291 5.89 -23.88 9.90
CA ASN A 291 5.97 -25.35 9.70
C ASN A 291 4.71 -26.13 10.13
N ASP A 292 3.57 -25.45 10.31
CA ASP A 292 2.26 -26.10 10.45
C ASP A 292 1.80 -26.62 9.08
N ASN A 293 1.48 -27.91 9.04
CA ASN A 293 1.03 -28.61 7.84
C ASN A 293 -0.50 -28.65 7.71
N ASN A 294 -1.26 -27.93 8.54
CA ASN A 294 -2.71 -27.81 8.45
C ASN A 294 -3.14 -26.98 7.22
N THR A 295 -2.97 -27.58 6.05
CA THR A 295 -3.18 -26.97 4.73
C THR A 295 -4.38 -27.56 3.98
N GLY A 296 -5.10 -28.50 4.60
CA GLY A 296 -6.18 -29.25 3.95
C GLY A 296 -7.37 -28.41 3.45
N ASN A 297 -7.58 -27.22 4.02
CA ASN A 297 -8.64 -26.28 3.61
C ASN A 297 -8.09 -24.98 3.01
N VAL A 298 -6.79 -24.91 2.77
CA VAL A 298 -6.15 -23.74 2.15
C VAL A 298 -6.50 -23.70 0.67
N TYR A 299 -6.92 -22.52 0.19
CA TYR A 299 -7.22 -22.27 -1.21
C TYR A 299 -6.20 -21.28 -1.77
N PHE A 300 -5.05 -21.79 -2.20
CA PHE A 300 -4.02 -21.02 -2.88
C PHE A 300 -3.97 -21.41 -4.34
N LYS A 301 -4.23 -20.45 -5.22
CA LYS A 301 -4.29 -20.70 -6.66
C LYS A 301 -3.55 -19.66 -7.48
N GLU A 302 -3.07 -20.10 -8.64
CA GLU A 302 -2.46 -19.25 -9.66
C GLU A 302 -3.20 -19.40 -10.99
N PHE A 303 -3.17 -18.37 -11.84
CA PHE A 303 -3.74 -18.42 -13.20
C PHE A 303 -3.04 -17.46 -14.16
N ASN A 304 -2.51 -17.97 -15.28
CA ASN A 304 -1.97 -17.14 -16.36
C ASN A 304 -0.92 -16.10 -15.90
N ASN A 305 -0.07 -16.48 -14.93
CA ASN A 305 1.04 -15.65 -14.49
C ASN A 305 2.24 -15.82 -15.45
N THR A 306 3.05 -14.78 -15.59
CA THR A 306 4.24 -14.74 -16.46
C THR A 306 5.49 -14.33 -15.69
N GLY A 307 6.65 -14.44 -16.32
CA GLY A 307 7.93 -14.07 -15.72
C GLY A 307 8.66 -15.24 -15.05
N PRO A 308 9.93 -15.06 -14.67
CA PRO A 308 10.79 -16.14 -14.20
C PRO A 308 10.33 -16.80 -12.88
N GLY A 309 9.56 -16.10 -12.04
CA GLY A 309 8.98 -16.65 -10.82
C GLY A 309 7.64 -17.37 -11.01
N ALA A 310 7.08 -17.36 -12.22
CA ALA A 310 5.76 -17.94 -12.50
C ALA A 310 5.78 -19.44 -12.83
N ALA A 311 6.96 -20.08 -12.91
CA ALA A 311 7.06 -21.53 -13.13
C ALA A 311 6.39 -22.31 -11.98
N THR A 312 5.53 -23.28 -12.33
CA THR A 312 4.66 -23.96 -11.35
C THR A 312 5.06 -25.41 -11.05
N ASP A 313 6.10 -25.93 -11.70
CA ASP A 313 6.55 -27.33 -11.64
C ASP A 313 7.06 -27.76 -10.25
N LYS A 314 7.43 -26.78 -9.41
CA LYS A 314 7.95 -26.99 -8.05
C LYS A 314 7.03 -26.47 -6.95
N ARG A 315 5.82 -26.03 -7.30
CA ARG A 315 4.88 -25.48 -6.32
C ARG A 315 4.53 -26.52 -5.26
N VAL A 316 4.32 -26.05 -4.03
CA VAL A 316 3.87 -26.90 -2.93
C VAL A 316 2.55 -27.61 -3.28
N GLY A 317 2.41 -28.86 -2.83
CA GLY A 317 1.28 -29.72 -3.20
C GLY A 317 -0.10 -29.26 -2.71
N PHE A 318 -0.18 -28.33 -1.75
CA PHE A 318 -1.44 -27.74 -1.28
C PHE A 318 -1.89 -26.49 -2.06
N SER A 319 -1.12 -26.09 -3.08
CA SER A 319 -1.50 -25.04 -4.04
C SER A 319 -2.02 -25.66 -5.35
N GLY A 320 -2.44 -24.84 -6.32
CA GLY A 320 -2.78 -25.36 -7.64
C GLY A 320 -3.08 -24.27 -8.68
N GLN A 321 -3.43 -24.68 -9.89
CA GLN A 321 -3.83 -23.77 -10.96
C GLN A 321 -5.35 -23.65 -11.05
N LEU A 322 -5.85 -22.47 -11.42
CA LEU A 322 -7.22 -22.32 -11.90
C LEU A 322 -7.29 -22.67 -13.40
N ILE A 323 -8.50 -22.94 -13.87
CA ILE A 323 -8.81 -23.11 -15.30
C ILE A 323 -9.34 -21.82 -15.95
N ALA A 324 -9.78 -20.86 -15.13
CA ALA A 324 -10.29 -19.55 -15.52
C ALA A 324 -9.97 -18.54 -14.40
N PRO A 325 -9.83 -17.23 -14.71
CA PRO A 325 -9.57 -16.24 -13.69
C PRO A 325 -10.79 -16.06 -12.78
N VAL A 326 -10.56 -15.61 -11.54
CA VAL A 326 -11.63 -15.06 -10.70
C VAL A 326 -12.10 -13.75 -11.31
N ASN A 327 -13.41 -13.54 -11.39
CA ASN A 327 -13.96 -12.29 -11.88
C ASN A 327 -14.04 -11.27 -10.74
N ILE A 328 -13.80 -10.00 -11.07
CA ILE A 328 -13.95 -8.91 -10.10
C ILE A 328 -15.39 -8.81 -9.56
N THR A 329 -16.40 -9.27 -10.31
CA THR A 329 -17.79 -9.33 -9.88
C THR A 329 -18.03 -10.36 -8.76
N ASP A 330 -17.27 -11.46 -8.70
CA ASP A 330 -17.31 -12.43 -7.59
C ASP A 330 -16.81 -11.82 -6.26
N MET A 331 -15.96 -10.81 -6.40
CA MET A 331 -15.26 -10.15 -5.31
C MET A 331 -16.02 -8.93 -4.82
N LEU A 332 -16.42 -8.06 -5.76
CA LEU A 332 -16.99 -6.75 -5.46
C LEU A 332 -18.49 -6.65 -5.74
N GLY A 333 -19.10 -7.65 -6.40
CA GLY A 333 -20.51 -7.67 -6.81
C GLY A 333 -20.74 -7.21 -8.25
N GLU A 334 -21.83 -7.64 -8.89
CA GLU A 334 -22.15 -7.33 -10.30
C GLU A 334 -22.24 -5.82 -10.59
N GLY A 335 -22.71 -5.03 -9.62
CA GLY A 335 -22.90 -3.58 -9.75
C GLY A 335 -21.68 -2.73 -9.42
N TYR A 336 -20.53 -3.34 -9.07
CA TYR A 336 -19.40 -2.64 -8.44
C TYR A 336 -18.95 -1.39 -9.22
N ALA A 337 -18.95 -1.47 -10.56
CA ALA A 337 -18.51 -0.38 -11.43
C ALA A 337 -19.34 0.91 -11.31
N SER A 338 -20.55 0.83 -10.77
CA SER A 338 -21.44 1.96 -10.51
C SER A 338 -21.42 2.45 -9.06
N GLU A 339 -20.76 1.71 -8.15
CA GLU A 339 -20.71 2.06 -6.74
C GLU A 339 -19.74 3.22 -6.49
N TRP A 340 -20.13 4.13 -5.60
CA TRP A 340 -19.39 5.38 -5.37
C TRP A 340 -17.91 5.17 -5.03
N TRP A 341 -17.57 4.11 -4.30
CA TRP A 341 -16.21 3.85 -3.82
C TRP A 341 -15.29 3.25 -4.89
N VAL A 342 -15.84 2.83 -6.04
CA VAL A 342 -15.08 2.31 -7.18
C VAL A 342 -14.77 3.44 -8.17
N ASP A 343 -13.53 3.51 -8.64
CA ASP A 343 -13.13 4.38 -9.75
C ASP A 343 -12.61 3.53 -10.90
N THR A 344 -13.48 3.27 -11.86
CA THR A 344 -13.19 2.41 -13.03
C THR A 344 -12.10 2.98 -13.93
N LYS A 345 -11.73 4.25 -13.78
CA LYS A 345 -10.63 4.86 -14.55
C LYS A 345 -9.26 4.35 -14.10
N TYR A 346 -9.18 3.57 -13.02
CA TYR A 346 -7.96 2.95 -12.51
C TYR A 346 -7.88 1.44 -12.78
N LEU A 347 -8.95 0.82 -13.26
CA LEU A 347 -8.98 -0.61 -13.60
C LEU A 347 -8.30 -0.90 -14.95
#